data_AF-A0A132EW37-F1
#
_entry.id   AF-A0A132EW37-F1
#
_cell.length_a   1.000
_cell.length_b   1.000
_cell.length_c   1.000
_cell.angle_alpha   90.00
_cell.angle_beta   90.00
_cell.angle_gamma   90.00
#
_symmetry.space_group_name_H-M   'P 1'
#
loop_
_entity.id
_entity.type
_entity.pdbx_description
1 polymer ?
#
loop_
_entity_poly.entity_id
_entity_poly.type
_entity_poly.pdbx_seq_one_letter_code
_entity_poly.pdbx_strand_id
1 'polypeptide(L)'
;MKIDARFAGDRADVVLRVLYEQAQISTPKNEVRLDRLVARSLDLDDQEARMLEELAGAACAPATRSPAHFLAALKQAIAELRLSRLFCPSGQGEFHRGICPAAYDERSGEHDPAEMAAWRADFCAMAPEQQMMAATIVWLYRSGADSIWLRRVPCTWRAHEALRYMHDAGCLAIWVRLIATFPGW
;
A
#
# COMPACT_ATOMS: atom_id res chain seq x y z
N MET A 1 20.55 12.98 27.03
CA MET A 1 20.82 12.80 25.59
C MET A 1 19.84 13.70 24.84
N LYS A 2 20.31 14.86 24.38
CA LYS A 2 19.47 15.82 23.64
C LYS A 2 19.30 15.29 22.22
N ILE A 3 18.07 15.04 21.80
CA ILE A 3 17.77 14.78 20.40
C ILE A 3 17.95 16.13 19.69
N ASP A 4 19.03 16.25 18.93
CA ASP A 4 19.35 17.45 18.16
C ASP A 4 18.24 17.72 17.14
N ALA A 5 17.81 18.99 17.09
CA ALA A 5 16.80 19.55 16.21
C ALA A 5 17.27 19.65 14.74
N ARG A 6 17.87 18.59 14.21
CA ARG A 6 18.23 18.42 12.78
C ARG A 6 17.26 17.49 12.02
N PHE A 7 16.18 17.05 12.66
CA PHE A 7 15.17 16.16 12.09
C PHE A 7 13.92 16.87 11.55
N ALA A 8 14.07 18.09 11.03
CA ALA A 8 13.02 18.76 10.24
C ALA A 8 13.05 18.28 8.78
N GLY A 9 13.24 16.97 8.55
CA GLY A 9 13.01 16.35 7.25
C GLY A 9 11.53 16.04 7.14
N ASP A 10 10.95 16.29 5.97
CA ASP A 10 9.58 15.89 5.64
C ASP A 10 9.36 14.43 6.07
N ARG A 11 8.26 14.13 6.75
CA ARG A 11 7.96 12.77 7.24
C ARG A 11 7.98 11.76 6.09
N ALA A 12 7.60 12.20 4.88
CA ALA A 12 7.76 11.42 3.66
C ALA A 12 9.22 11.05 3.36
N ASP A 13 10.17 11.97 3.55
CA ASP A 13 11.59 11.71 3.32
C ASP A 13 12.18 10.72 4.32
N VAL A 14 11.70 10.74 5.57
CA VAL A 14 12.13 9.77 6.60
C VAL A 14 11.61 8.38 6.27
N VAL A 15 10.32 8.24 5.93
CA VAL A 15 9.72 6.98 5.49
C VAL A 15 10.43 6.46 4.24
N LEU A 16 10.64 7.31 3.24
CA LEU A 16 11.35 6.97 2.01
C LEU A 16 12.78 6.49 2.32
N ARG A 17 13.50 7.17 3.20
CA ARG A 17 14.87 6.79 3.58
C ARG A 17 14.89 5.40 4.21
N VAL A 18 14.03 5.14 5.20
CA VAL A 18 13.97 3.82 5.85
C VAL A 18 13.67 2.74 4.80
N LEU A 19 12.64 2.92 3.97
CA LEU A 19 12.31 1.93 2.94
C LEU A 19 13.44 1.71 1.93
N TYR A 20 14.22 2.74 1.59
CA TYR A 20 15.36 2.61 0.67
C TYR A 20 16.55 1.89 1.29
N GLU A 21 16.86 2.21 2.54
CA GLU A 21 17.93 1.56 3.30
C GLU A 21 17.64 0.06 3.44
N GLN A 22 16.38 -0.32 3.72
CA GLN A 22 16.00 -1.72 3.85
C GLN A 22 15.90 -2.46 2.52
N ALA A 23 15.34 -1.82 1.49
CA ALA A 23 15.15 -2.48 0.19
C ALA A 23 16.45 -2.64 -0.64
N GLN A 24 17.61 -2.23 -0.08
CA GLN A 24 18.92 -2.20 -0.75
C GLN A 24 18.86 -1.61 -2.17
N ILE A 25 18.03 -0.59 -2.36
CA ILE A 25 17.78 -0.06 -3.69
C ILE A 25 18.99 0.78 -4.12
N SER A 26 19.77 0.25 -5.04
CA SER A 26 20.89 0.96 -5.69
C SER A 26 20.43 1.99 -6.71
N THR A 27 19.16 1.94 -7.12
CA THR A 27 18.55 2.90 -8.03
C THR A 27 18.40 4.26 -7.34
N PRO A 28 18.75 5.38 -8.00
CA PRO A 28 18.58 6.72 -7.46
C PRO A 28 17.15 6.99 -6.94
N LYS A 29 17.02 7.75 -5.84
CA LYS A 29 15.73 8.06 -5.19
C LYS A 29 14.69 8.68 -6.11
N ASN A 30 15.14 9.46 -7.08
CA ASN A 30 14.32 10.10 -8.10
C ASN A 30 13.82 9.12 -9.18
N GLU A 31 14.34 7.89 -9.23
CA GLU A 31 14.06 6.93 -10.29
C GLU A 31 13.25 5.70 -9.85
N VAL A 32 13.18 5.39 -8.54
CA VAL A 32 12.38 4.26 -8.09
C VAL A 32 10.89 4.55 -8.28
N ARG A 33 10.17 3.58 -8.84
CA ARG A 33 8.72 3.64 -8.98
C ARG A 33 8.02 3.09 -7.74
N LEU A 34 6.82 3.59 -7.45
CA LEU A 34 6.06 3.18 -6.26
C LEU A 34 5.76 1.67 -6.26
N ASP A 35 5.43 1.07 -7.40
CA ASP A 35 5.19 -0.38 -7.53
C ASP A 35 6.41 -1.20 -7.11
N ARG A 36 7.61 -0.71 -7.44
CA ARG A 36 8.88 -1.36 -7.06
C ARG A 36 9.17 -1.18 -5.58
N LEU A 37 8.85 -0.03 -5.01
CA LEU A 37 8.98 0.20 -3.57
C LEU A 37 8.06 -0.75 -2.79
N VAL A 38 6.79 -0.87 -3.20
CA VAL A 38 5.82 -1.77 -2.56
C VAL A 38 6.26 -3.22 -2.68
N ALA A 39 6.71 -3.66 -3.87
CA ALA A 39 7.21 -5.02 -4.06
C ALA A 39 8.42 -5.35 -3.16
N ARG A 40 9.32 -4.39 -2.92
CA ARG A 40 10.44 -4.57 -1.99
C ARG A 40 10.01 -4.57 -0.53
N SER A 41 8.89 -3.92 -0.22
CA SER A 41 8.36 -3.88 1.14
C SER A 41 7.68 -5.19 1.57
N LEU A 42 7.49 -6.14 0.63
CA LEU A 42 7.00 -7.48 0.93
C LEU A 42 8.01 -8.26 1.79
N ASP A 43 9.30 -7.99 1.61
CA ASP A 43 10.41 -8.69 2.26
C ASP A 43 10.80 -8.10 3.63
N LEU A 44 10.04 -7.13 4.14
CA LEU A 44 10.37 -6.48 5.42
C LEU A 44 10.28 -7.46 6.59
N ASP A 45 11.25 -7.39 7.49
CA ASP A 45 11.24 -8.10 8.77
C ASP A 45 10.41 -7.38 9.84
N ASP A 46 10.20 -8.04 10.99
CA ASP A 46 9.40 -7.49 12.09
C ASP A 46 10.01 -6.22 12.71
N GLN A 47 11.33 -6.09 12.70
CA GLN A 47 12.01 -4.91 13.25
C GLN A 47 11.85 -3.71 12.32
N GLU A 48 11.99 -3.93 11.02
CA GLU A 48 11.79 -2.93 9.98
C GLU A 48 10.33 -2.45 9.93
N ALA A 49 9.37 -3.37 10.06
CA ALA A 49 7.96 -3.04 10.16
C ALA A 49 7.65 -2.16 11.37
N ARG A 50 8.24 -2.44 12.54
CA ARG A 50 8.09 -1.61 13.75
C ARG A 50 8.63 -0.20 13.55
N MET A 51 9.80 -0.06 12.92
CA MET A 51 10.36 1.26 12.62
C MET A 51 9.43 2.09 11.74
N LEU A 52 8.78 1.46 10.75
CA LEU A 52 7.79 2.13 9.90
C LEU A 52 6.56 2.57 10.69
N GLU A 53 6.05 1.76 11.62
CA GLU A 53 4.90 2.16 12.44
C GLU A 53 5.19 3.32 13.39
N GLU A 54 6.37 3.33 14.02
CA GLU A 54 6.83 4.45 14.83
C GLU A 54 6.82 5.74 14.01
N LEU A 55 7.27 5.67 12.76
CA LEU A 55 7.21 6.78 11.81
C LEU A 55 5.78 7.14 11.40
N ALA A 56 4.83 6.20 11.40
CA ALA A 56 3.40 6.48 11.22
C ALA A 56 2.73 7.11 12.45
N GLY A 57 3.45 7.26 13.57
CA GLY A 57 3.01 8.02 14.75
C GLY A 57 1.84 7.37 15.47
N ALA A 58 1.64 6.08 15.24
CA ALA A 58 0.60 5.31 15.87
C ALA A 58 1.13 4.76 17.19
N ALA A 59 0.63 5.28 18.31
CA ALA A 59 0.79 4.65 19.62
C ALA A 59 -0.05 3.35 19.78
N CYS A 60 -0.38 2.69 18.67
CA CYS A 60 -1.08 1.41 18.69
C CYS A 60 -0.06 0.31 18.96
N ALA A 61 -0.51 -0.75 19.64
CA ALA A 61 0.28 -1.93 19.97
C ALA A 61 1.17 -2.37 18.80
N PRO A 62 2.40 -2.84 19.06
CA PRO A 62 3.36 -3.18 18.01
C PRO A 62 2.68 -4.07 16.97
N ALA A 63 2.67 -3.66 15.71
CA ALA A 63 2.18 -4.53 14.65
C ALA A 63 3.06 -5.77 14.60
N THR A 64 2.54 -6.85 15.15
CA THR A 64 2.94 -8.17 14.69
C THR A 64 2.45 -8.28 13.26
N ARG A 65 3.35 -8.51 12.30
CA ARG A 65 3.01 -8.87 10.92
C ARG A 65 2.09 -10.10 10.95
N SER A 66 0.79 -9.87 10.88
CA SER A 66 -0.22 -10.91 11.05
C SER A 66 -1.39 -10.66 10.10
N PRO A 67 -2.03 -11.72 9.57
CA PRO A 67 -3.20 -11.58 8.71
C PRO A 67 -4.33 -10.74 9.33
N ALA A 68 -4.53 -10.84 10.65
CA ALA A 68 -5.56 -10.09 11.36
C ALA A 68 -5.25 -8.58 11.43
N HIS A 69 -4.00 -8.21 11.76
CA HIS A 69 -3.60 -6.80 11.79
C HIS A 69 -3.61 -6.18 10.39
N PHE A 70 -3.17 -6.93 9.38
CA PHE A 70 -3.25 -6.49 8.00
C PHE A 70 -4.70 -6.28 7.56
N LEU A 71 -5.61 -7.22 7.86
CA LEU A 71 -7.03 -7.05 7.54
C LEU A 71 -7.64 -5.82 8.22
N ALA A 72 -7.26 -5.53 9.46
CA ALA A 72 -7.71 -4.34 10.17
C ALA A 72 -7.20 -3.05 9.48
N ALA A 73 -5.91 -3.00 9.13
CA ALA A 73 -5.33 -1.88 8.38
C ALA A 73 -5.98 -1.71 6.99
N LEU A 74 -6.29 -2.82 6.32
CA LEU A 74 -6.96 -2.85 5.01
C LEU A 74 -8.38 -2.30 5.08
N LYS A 75 -9.18 -2.74 6.07
CA LYS A 75 -10.52 -2.22 6.31
C LYS A 75 -10.50 -0.72 6.62
N GLN A 76 -9.55 -0.28 7.44
CA GLN A 76 -9.37 1.13 7.77
C GLN A 76 -9.06 1.95 6.51
N ALA A 77 -8.08 1.51 5.70
CA ALA A 77 -7.70 2.22 4.47
C ALA A 77 -8.86 2.30 3.47
N ILE A 78 -9.60 1.21 3.28
CA ILE A 78 -10.76 1.19 2.39
C ILE A 78 -11.85 2.15 2.86
N ALA A 79 -12.11 2.21 4.17
CA ALA A 79 -13.11 3.10 4.74
C ALA A 79 -12.70 4.57 4.65
N GLU A 80 -11.50 4.92 5.13
CA GLU A 80 -11.01 6.31 5.20
C GLU A 80 -10.81 6.92 3.80
N LEU A 81 -10.36 6.14 2.83
CA LEU A 81 -10.13 6.59 1.45
C LEU A 81 -11.30 6.29 0.50
N ARG A 82 -12.42 5.76 1.02
CA ARG A 82 -13.65 5.46 0.26
C ARG A 82 -13.41 4.54 -0.94
N LEU A 83 -12.62 3.49 -0.75
CA LEU A 83 -12.20 2.57 -1.82
C LEU A 83 -13.16 1.38 -2.01
N SER A 84 -14.30 1.34 -1.33
CA SER A 84 -15.21 0.19 -1.30
C SER A 84 -15.77 -0.24 -2.67
N ARG A 85 -15.74 0.64 -3.67
CA ARG A 85 -16.13 0.29 -5.05
C ARG A 85 -15.14 -0.63 -5.76
N LEU A 86 -13.88 -0.62 -5.33
CA LEU A 86 -12.81 -1.38 -5.97
C LEU A 86 -12.52 -2.71 -5.28
N PHE A 87 -13.05 -2.94 -4.08
CA PHE A 87 -12.69 -4.07 -3.23
C PHE A 87 -13.94 -4.70 -2.62
N CYS A 88 -14.01 -6.04 -2.63
CA CYS A 88 -15.12 -6.80 -2.06
C CYS A 88 -14.62 -7.84 -1.03
N PRO A 89 -15.47 -8.29 -0.10
CA PRO A 89 -15.15 -9.42 0.77
C PRO A 89 -14.87 -10.68 -0.05
N SER A 90 -13.83 -11.41 0.35
CA SER A 90 -13.48 -12.71 -0.25
C SER A 90 -14.22 -13.86 0.44
N GLY A 91 -14.52 -14.90 -0.33
CA GLY A 91 -15.06 -16.15 0.21
C GLY A 91 -14.00 -17.15 0.65
N GLN A 92 -12.71 -16.88 0.39
CA GLN A 92 -11.61 -17.84 0.52
C GLN A 92 -10.87 -17.80 1.88
N GLY A 93 -11.29 -16.97 2.84
CA GLY A 93 -10.69 -16.98 4.17
C GLY A 93 -11.16 -15.85 5.10
N GLU A 94 -11.07 -16.09 6.41
CA GLU A 94 -11.44 -15.12 7.45
C GLU A 94 -10.43 -13.96 7.55
N PHE A 95 -9.18 -14.21 7.16
CA PHE A 95 -8.09 -13.23 7.23
C PHE A 95 -7.26 -13.18 5.93
N HIS A 96 -6.70 -14.32 5.52
CA HIS A 96 -5.95 -14.45 4.27
C HIS A 96 -6.86 -14.09 3.09
N ARG A 97 -6.51 -13.03 2.36
CA ARG A 97 -7.32 -12.48 1.26
C ARG A 97 -8.74 -12.10 1.63
N GLY A 98 -9.10 -11.88 2.91
CA GLY A 98 -10.48 -11.59 3.33
C GLY A 98 -11.14 -10.39 2.63
N ILE A 99 -10.35 -9.57 1.94
CA ILE A 99 -10.80 -8.62 0.93
C ILE A 99 -9.94 -8.82 -0.33
N CYS A 100 -10.57 -8.86 -1.50
CA CYS A 100 -9.91 -8.92 -2.79
C CYS A 100 -10.36 -7.76 -3.69
N PRO A 101 -9.58 -7.41 -4.73
CA PRO A 101 -10.06 -6.50 -5.76
C PRO A 101 -11.34 -7.08 -6.41
N ALA A 102 -12.35 -6.23 -6.60
CA ALA A 102 -13.61 -6.63 -7.22
C ALA A 102 -13.41 -7.04 -8.70
N ALA A 103 -14.47 -7.58 -9.31
CA ALA A 103 -14.48 -8.03 -10.71
C ALA A 103 -13.48 -9.17 -11.00
N TYR A 104 -13.37 -10.05 -10.01
CA TYR A 104 -12.67 -11.33 -10.05
C TYR A 104 -13.54 -12.37 -9.37
N ASP A 105 -13.84 -13.45 -10.09
CA ASP A 105 -14.47 -14.62 -9.50
C ASP A 105 -13.38 -15.52 -8.91
N GLU A 106 -13.31 -15.56 -7.58
CA GLU A 106 -12.31 -16.33 -6.85
C GLU A 106 -12.41 -17.84 -7.09
N ARG A 107 -13.60 -18.33 -7.46
CA ARG A 107 -13.85 -19.77 -7.63
C ARG A 107 -13.42 -20.25 -9.02
N SER A 108 -13.64 -19.44 -10.05
CA SER A 108 -13.24 -19.77 -11.42
C SER A 108 -11.86 -19.22 -11.79
N GLY A 109 -11.36 -18.21 -11.06
CA GLY A 109 -10.16 -17.47 -11.41
C GLY A 109 -10.36 -16.53 -12.61
N GLU A 110 -11.61 -16.30 -13.03
CA GLU A 110 -11.94 -15.52 -14.20
C GLU A 110 -12.27 -14.05 -13.86
N HIS A 111 -12.10 -13.19 -14.87
CA HIS A 111 -12.45 -11.77 -14.80
C HIS A 111 -13.53 -11.46 -15.82
N ASP A 112 -14.65 -10.90 -15.36
CA ASP A 112 -15.67 -10.39 -16.26
C ASP A 112 -15.17 -9.10 -16.96
N PRO A 113 -15.17 -9.04 -18.31
CA PRO A 113 -14.67 -7.88 -19.03
C PRO A 113 -15.42 -6.57 -18.75
N ALA A 114 -16.74 -6.64 -18.53
CA ALA A 114 -17.57 -5.46 -18.27
C ALA A 114 -17.36 -4.94 -16.85
N GLU A 115 -17.30 -5.84 -15.86
CA GLU A 115 -16.96 -5.47 -14.49
C GLU A 115 -15.52 -4.92 -14.41
N MET A 116 -14.58 -5.45 -15.20
CA MET A 116 -13.23 -4.89 -15.35
C MET A 116 -13.18 -3.51 -16.00
N ALA A 117 -14.04 -3.23 -16.97
CA ALA A 117 -14.17 -1.89 -17.51
C ALA A 117 -14.69 -0.91 -16.46
N ALA A 118 -15.71 -1.32 -15.68
CA ALA A 118 -16.28 -0.52 -14.61
C ALA A 118 -15.27 -0.25 -13.49
N TRP A 119 -14.54 -1.27 -13.04
CA TRP A 119 -13.48 -1.13 -12.03
C TRP A 119 -12.44 -0.10 -12.44
N ARG A 120 -11.96 -0.15 -13.70
CA ARG A 120 -10.98 0.80 -14.22
C ARG A 120 -11.54 2.21 -14.37
N ALA A 121 -12.81 2.34 -14.74
CA ALA A 121 -13.47 3.64 -14.82
C ALA A 121 -13.57 4.29 -13.42
N ASP A 122 -14.00 3.52 -12.41
CA ASP A 122 -14.05 3.97 -11.03
C ASP A 122 -12.66 4.34 -10.52
N PHE A 123 -11.64 3.52 -10.78
CA PHE A 123 -10.25 3.83 -10.42
C PHE A 123 -9.76 5.13 -11.08
N CYS A 124 -9.97 5.31 -12.38
CA CYS A 124 -9.56 6.52 -13.09
C CYS A 124 -10.28 7.79 -12.62
N ALA A 125 -11.49 7.67 -12.07
CA ALA A 125 -12.26 8.79 -11.53
C ALA A 125 -11.83 9.22 -10.11
N MET A 126 -11.01 8.41 -9.43
CA MET A 126 -10.53 8.71 -8.08
C MET A 126 -9.48 9.82 -8.05
N ALA A 127 -9.34 10.45 -6.88
CA ALA A 127 -8.23 11.37 -6.62
C ALA A 127 -6.88 10.62 -6.63
N PRO A 128 -5.76 11.29 -6.93
CA PRO A 128 -4.46 10.60 -7.07
C PRO A 128 -4.02 9.79 -5.85
N GLU A 129 -4.27 10.27 -4.62
CA GLU A 129 -3.95 9.57 -3.38
C GLU A 129 -4.77 8.28 -3.22
N GLN A 130 -6.04 8.31 -3.65
CA GLN A 130 -6.92 7.14 -3.64
C GLN A 130 -6.45 6.12 -4.68
N GLN A 131 -6.01 6.56 -5.86
CA GLN A 131 -5.42 5.70 -6.89
C GLN A 131 -4.13 5.04 -6.39
N MET A 132 -3.23 5.78 -5.76
CA MET A 132 -1.98 5.24 -5.20
C MET A 132 -2.27 4.20 -4.11
N MET A 133 -3.28 4.44 -3.25
CA MET A 133 -3.68 3.48 -2.23
C MET A 133 -4.29 2.22 -2.84
N ALA A 134 -5.25 2.38 -3.77
CA ALA A 134 -5.89 1.25 -4.43
C ALA A 134 -4.86 0.41 -5.20
N ALA A 135 -3.93 1.04 -5.91
CA ALA A 135 -2.84 0.35 -6.60
C ALA A 135 -1.92 -0.40 -5.63
N THR A 136 -1.59 0.21 -4.47
CA THR A 136 -0.81 -0.45 -3.42
C THR A 136 -1.50 -1.73 -2.94
N ILE A 137 -2.80 -1.68 -2.64
CA ILE A 137 -3.56 -2.85 -2.20
C ILE A 137 -3.57 -3.95 -3.27
N VAL A 138 -3.74 -3.58 -4.56
CA VAL A 138 -3.67 -4.53 -5.67
C VAL A 138 -2.29 -5.19 -5.75
N TRP A 139 -1.19 -4.43 -5.64
CA TRP A 139 0.16 -4.99 -5.66
C TRP A 139 0.44 -5.92 -4.47
N LEU A 140 -0.07 -5.59 -3.28
CA LEU A 140 0.03 -6.47 -2.09
C LEU A 140 -0.79 -7.76 -2.28
N TYR A 141 -1.98 -7.67 -2.87
CA TYR A 141 -2.81 -8.84 -3.18
C TYR A 141 -2.14 -9.76 -4.21
N ARG A 142 -1.43 -9.18 -5.18
CA ARG A 142 -0.72 -9.90 -6.24
C ARG A 142 0.69 -10.32 -5.89
N SER A 143 1.23 -9.87 -4.75
CA SER A 143 2.64 -9.99 -4.40
C SER A 143 3.57 -9.49 -5.52
N GLY A 144 3.22 -8.38 -6.19
CA GLY A 144 4.03 -7.83 -7.27
C GLY A 144 3.28 -6.98 -8.30
N ALA A 145 3.90 -6.82 -9.46
CA ALA A 145 3.33 -6.06 -10.57
C ALA A 145 2.01 -6.66 -11.04
N ASP A 146 1.06 -5.79 -11.40
CA ASP A 146 -0.26 -6.20 -11.84
C ASP A 146 -0.50 -5.84 -13.32
N SER A 147 -1.04 -6.80 -14.06
CA SER A 147 -1.43 -6.67 -15.47
C SER A 147 -2.93 -6.94 -15.71
N ILE A 148 -3.68 -7.14 -14.62
CA ILE A 148 -5.10 -7.47 -14.65
C ILE A 148 -5.92 -6.21 -14.38
N TRP A 149 -5.88 -5.68 -13.16
CA TRP A 149 -6.66 -4.50 -12.75
C TRP A 149 -6.03 -3.21 -13.28
N LEU A 150 -4.73 -3.03 -13.02
CA LEU A 150 -3.96 -1.82 -13.31
C LEU A 150 -3.49 -1.71 -14.77
N ARG A 151 -4.08 -2.49 -15.67
CA ARG A 151 -3.80 -2.43 -17.10
C ARG A 151 -4.38 -1.15 -17.70
N ARG A 152 -3.52 -0.35 -18.33
CA ARG A 152 -3.88 0.89 -19.07
C ARG A 152 -4.55 1.97 -18.20
N VAL A 153 -4.30 1.96 -16.89
CA VAL A 153 -4.70 3.04 -15.97
C VAL A 153 -3.45 3.72 -15.40
N PRO A 154 -3.56 4.93 -14.84
CA PRO A 154 -2.43 5.61 -14.19
C PRO A 154 -1.89 4.77 -13.03
N CYS A 155 -0.67 4.28 -13.13
CA CYS A 155 -0.01 3.51 -12.07
C CYS A 155 1.53 3.67 -12.06
N THR A 156 2.03 4.72 -12.72
CA THR A 156 3.47 4.96 -12.96
C THR A 156 3.96 6.16 -12.18
N TRP A 157 3.89 6.11 -10.84
CA TRP A 157 4.39 7.17 -9.97
C TRP A 157 5.82 6.90 -9.51
N ARG A 158 6.63 7.97 -9.41
CA ARG A 158 7.90 7.89 -8.67
C ARG A 158 7.59 7.78 -7.18
N ALA A 159 8.34 6.92 -6.50
CA ALA A 159 8.15 6.63 -5.07
C ALA A 159 8.20 7.91 -4.22
N HIS A 160 9.22 8.75 -4.40
CA HIS A 160 9.39 9.97 -3.61
C HIS A 160 8.24 10.96 -3.82
N GLU A 161 7.79 11.15 -5.08
CA GLU A 161 6.65 12.03 -5.38
C GLU A 161 5.36 11.49 -4.79
N ALA A 162 5.13 10.18 -4.90
CA ALA A 162 3.94 9.53 -4.35
C ALA A 162 3.88 9.61 -2.82
N LEU A 163 4.98 9.34 -2.11
CA LEU A 163 5.01 9.44 -0.65
C LEU A 163 4.81 10.88 -0.17
N ARG A 164 5.42 11.87 -0.85
CA ARG A 164 5.19 13.28 -0.56
C ARG A 164 3.74 13.68 -0.83
N TYR A 165 3.18 13.26 -1.96
CA TYR A 165 1.79 13.54 -2.29
C TYR A 165 0.84 12.92 -1.25
N MET A 166 1.06 11.67 -0.83
CA MET A 166 0.28 11.03 0.24
C MET A 166 0.47 11.70 1.60
N HIS A 167 1.64 12.27 1.88
CA HIS A 167 1.87 13.07 3.07
C HIS A 167 1.03 14.34 3.05
N ASP A 168 1.07 15.09 1.95
CA ASP A 168 0.33 16.34 1.77
C ASP A 168 -1.19 16.10 1.76
N ALA A 169 -1.64 14.96 1.24
CA ALA A 169 -3.03 14.51 1.28
C ALA A 169 -3.45 13.91 2.64
N GLY A 170 -2.52 13.78 3.61
CA GLY A 170 -2.80 13.29 4.96
C GLY A 170 -3.00 11.78 5.08
N CYS A 171 -2.71 10.99 4.04
CA CYS A 171 -2.93 9.54 4.02
C CYS A 171 -1.65 8.70 4.10
N LEU A 172 -0.47 9.32 4.19
CA LEU A 172 0.81 8.59 4.31
C LEU A 172 0.84 7.62 5.50
N ALA A 173 0.30 8.01 6.66
CA ALA A 173 0.28 7.14 7.84
C ALA A 173 -0.56 5.87 7.62
N ILE A 174 -1.66 5.98 6.88
CA ILE A 174 -2.51 4.84 6.50
C ILE A 174 -1.72 3.90 5.58
N TRP A 175 -1.01 4.47 4.60
CA TRP A 175 -0.18 3.72 3.66
C TRP A 175 0.94 2.96 4.38
N VAL A 176 1.65 3.64 5.28
CA VAL A 176 2.73 3.03 6.07
C VAL A 176 2.22 1.88 6.92
N ARG A 177 1.06 2.03 7.57
CA ARG A 177 0.44 0.98 8.38
C ARG A 177 0.09 -0.26 7.54
N LEU A 178 -0.41 -0.07 6.32
CA LEU A 178 -0.66 -1.19 5.40
C LEU A 178 0.60 -1.98 5.09
N ILE A 179 1.69 -1.28 4.77
CA ILE A 179 2.98 -1.90 4.44
C ILE A 179 3.59 -2.61 5.66
N ALA A 180 3.56 -1.97 6.82
CA ALA A 180 4.15 -2.52 8.05
C ALA A 180 3.42 -3.78 8.53
N THR A 181 2.09 -3.82 8.42
CA THR A 181 1.26 -4.93 8.92
C THR A 181 1.17 -6.12 7.96
N PHE A 182 1.54 -5.94 6.69
CA PHE A 182 1.44 -6.97 5.66
C PHE A 182 2.31 -8.20 6.02
N PRO A 183 1.75 -9.41 6.19
CA PRO A 183 2.52 -10.56 6.68
C PRO A 183 3.34 -11.31 5.62
N GLY A 184 3.26 -10.92 4.34
CA GLY A 184 3.71 -11.77 3.24
C GLY A 184 2.65 -12.81 2.85
N TRP A 185 2.80 -13.37 1.65
CA TRP A 185 1.99 -14.49 1.14
C TRP A 185 2.89 -15.57 0.54
#